data_AF-A0A7W1D8B2-F1
#
_entry.id   AF-A0A7W1D8B2-F1
#
_cell.length_a   1.000
_cell.length_b   1.000
_cell.length_c   1.000
_cell.angle_alpha   90.00
_cell.angle_beta   90.00
_cell.angle_gamma   90.00
#
_symmetry.space_group_name_H-M   'P 1'
#
loop_
_entity.id
_entity.type
_entity.pdbx_description
1 polymer ?
#
loop_
_entity_poly.entity_id
_entity_poly.type
_entity_poly.pdbx_seq_one_letter_code
_entity_poly.pdbx_strand_id
1 'polypeptide(L)'
;MIQPTLFEENTKKAETEKVLLYALGDFQSRGLTLAARELPLDRLRGAFKRATDKFNLEEFSDEKIAENLEKLGAKIVKVPNYVAKHPFRVTVSDDLAERANKFYRESLKNDQRENSKV
;
A
#
# COMPACT_ATOMS: atom_id res chain seq x y z
N MET A 1 12.75 28.96 -5.20
CA MET A 1 11.48 28.44 -4.64
C MET A 1 10.80 27.68 -5.76
N ILE A 2 10.74 26.34 -5.67
CA ILE A 2 10.07 25.52 -6.67
C ILE A 2 8.61 25.41 -6.19
N GLN A 3 7.69 26.10 -6.85
CA GLN A 3 6.25 25.88 -6.63
C GLN A 3 5.91 24.50 -7.21
N PRO A 4 5.45 23.53 -6.41
CA PRO A 4 4.95 22.29 -6.95
C PRO A 4 3.71 22.60 -7.79
N THR A 5 3.73 22.22 -9.05
CA THR A 5 2.60 22.44 -9.95
C THR A 5 1.47 21.47 -9.57
N LEU A 6 0.22 21.90 -9.70
CA LEU A 6 -1.01 21.12 -9.41
C LEU A 6 -1.02 19.72 -10.08
N PHE A 7 -0.26 19.54 -11.16
CA PHE A 7 -0.10 18.29 -11.89
C PHE A 7 0.85 17.30 -11.20
N GLU A 8 1.89 17.80 -10.51
CA GLU A 8 2.85 16.95 -9.80
C GLU A 8 2.23 16.32 -8.55
N GLU A 9 1.36 17.04 -7.83
CA GLU A 9 0.69 16.50 -6.65
C GLU A 9 -0.30 15.39 -6.99
N ASN A 10 -1.05 15.53 -8.09
CA ASN A 10 -1.98 14.50 -8.55
C ASN A 10 -1.25 13.25 -9.04
N THR A 11 -0.12 13.42 -9.73
CA THR A 11 0.71 12.30 -10.18
C THR A 11 1.27 11.53 -8.97
N LYS A 12 1.83 12.23 -7.98
CA LYS A 12 2.36 11.60 -6.76
C LYS A 12 1.27 10.88 -5.94
N LYS A 13 0.07 11.44 -5.87
CA LYS A 13 -1.07 10.76 -5.21
C LYS A 13 -1.46 9.49 -5.94
N ALA A 14 -1.57 9.54 -7.28
CA ALA A 14 -1.90 8.38 -8.09
C ALA A 14 -0.82 7.28 -8.01
N GLU A 15 0.46 7.65 -7.93
CA GLU A 15 1.56 6.70 -7.70
C GLU A 15 1.49 6.09 -6.30
N THR A 16 1.22 6.90 -5.28
CA THR A 16 1.08 6.44 -3.89
C THR A 16 -0.06 5.42 -3.78
N GLU A 17 -1.23 5.70 -4.36
CA GLU A 17 -2.35 4.78 -4.40
C GLU A 17 -2.00 3.44 -5.07
N LYS A 18 -1.29 3.46 -6.20
CA LYS A 18 -0.81 2.25 -6.88
C LYS A 18 0.11 1.42 -5.99
N VAL A 19 1.04 2.07 -5.29
CA VAL A 19 1.95 1.39 -4.33
C VAL A 19 1.16 0.73 -3.22
N LEU A 20 0.16 1.42 -2.64
CA LEU A 20 -0.69 0.89 -1.57
C LEU A 20 -1.49 -0.32 -2.05
N LEU A 21 -2.17 -0.21 -3.19
CA LEU A 21 -2.94 -1.32 -3.77
C LEU A 21 -2.05 -2.51 -4.11
N TYR A 22 -0.85 -2.26 -4.65
CA TYR A 22 0.11 -3.31 -4.94
C TYR A 22 0.60 -4.01 -3.67
N ALA A 23 0.97 -3.26 -2.62
CA ALA A 23 1.42 -3.81 -1.36
C ALA A 23 0.34 -4.67 -0.69
N LEU A 24 -0.90 -4.18 -0.65
CA LEU A 24 -2.03 -4.92 -0.09
C LEU A 24 -2.34 -6.20 -0.90
N GLY A 25 -2.23 -6.13 -2.23
CA GLY A 25 -2.41 -7.30 -3.08
C GLY A 25 -1.28 -8.32 -2.97
N ASP A 26 -0.01 -7.89 -2.86
CA ASP A 26 1.15 -8.76 -2.58
C ASP A 26 1.03 -9.47 -1.24
N PHE A 27 0.47 -8.78 -0.24
CA PHE A 27 0.22 -9.39 1.06
C PHE A 27 -0.86 -10.48 0.97
N GLN A 28 -1.95 -10.22 0.25
CA GLN A 28 -3.02 -11.22 0.04
C GLN A 28 -2.59 -12.41 -0.81
N SER A 29 -1.78 -12.18 -1.84
CA SER A 29 -1.32 -13.24 -2.75
C SER A 29 -0.50 -14.32 -2.04
N ARG A 30 0.11 -13.98 -0.89
CA ARG A 30 0.85 -14.89 -0.02
C ARG A 30 -0.04 -15.71 0.92
N GLY A 31 -1.37 -15.66 0.74
CA GLY A 31 -2.35 -16.38 1.55
C GLY A 31 -2.66 -15.69 2.88
N LEU A 32 -2.30 -14.42 3.04
CA LEU A 32 -2.56 -13.66 4.27
C LEU A 32 -3.88 -12.89 4.14
N THR A 33 -4.86 -13.23 4.98
CA THR A 33 -6.16 -12.55 4.99
C THR A 33 -6.03 -11.12 5.51
N LEU A 34 -6.30 -10.17 4.61
CA LEU A 34 -6.29 -8.73 4.90
C LEU A 34 -7.66 -8.20 5.31
N ALA A 35 -8.73 -8.83 4.80
CA ALA A 35 -10.09 -8.34 4.93
C ALA A 35 -10.66 -8.60 6.33
N ALA A 36 -11.37 -7.60 6.86
CA ALA A 36 -12.07 -7.64 8.15
C ALA A 36 -11.22 -8.02 9.39
N ARG A 37 -9.88 -7.94 9.28
CA ARG A 37 -8.97 -8.24 10.38
C ARG A 37 -8.14 -7.03 10.75
N GLU A 38 -8.02 -6.82 12.06
CA GLU A 38 -7.08 -5.86 12.60
C GLU A 38 -5.66 -6.42 12.51
N LEU A 39 -4.80 -5.74 11.76
CA LEU A 39 -3.40 -6.12 11.54
C LEU A 39 -2.45 -5.02 12.05
N PRO A 40 -1.37 -5.38 12.76
CA PRO A 40 -0.33 -4.41 13.07
C PRO A 40 0.39 -3.97 11.79
N LEU A 41 0.66 -2.66 11.67
CA LEU A 41 1.32 -2.07 10.50
C LEU A 41 2.67 -2.73 10.19
N ASP A 42 3.38 -3.21 11.22
CA ASP A 42 4.64 -3.97 11.10
C ASP A 42 4.54 -5.13 10.09
N ARG A 43 3.42 -5.89 10.11
CA ARG A 43 3.20 -6.99 9.17
C ARG A 43 3.07 -6.53 7.72
N LEU A 44 2.60 -5.31 7.50
CA LEU A 44 2.43 -4.74 6.17
C LEU A 44 3.72 -4.06 5.67
N ARG A 45 4.64 -3.66 6.56
CA ARG A 45 5.90 -2.98 6.17
C ARG A 45 6.70 -3.76 5.14
N GLY A 46 6.78 -5.08 5.29
CA GLY A 46 7.48 -5.93 4.32
C GLY A 46 6.85 -5.90 2.92
N ALA A 47 5.53 -5.76 2.82
CA ALA A 47 4.84 -5.61 1.55
C ALA A 47 5.00 -4.20 0.98
N PHE A 48 4.93 -3.17 1.84
CA PHE A 48 5.17 -1.78 1.44
C PHE A 48 6.58 -1.58 0.89
N LYS A 49 7.60 -2.11 1.57
CA LYS A 49 8.99 -2.03 1.10
C LYS A 49 9.16 -2.61 -0.30
N ARG A 50 8.62 -3.81 -0.55
CA ARG A 50 8.66 -4.42 -1.89
C ARG A 50 7.90 -3.60 -2.94
N ALA A 51 6.79 -2.99 -2.55
CA ALA A 51 6.03 -2.12 -3.44
C ALA A 51 6.82 -0.85 -3.78
N THR A 52 7.36 -0.15 -2.78
CA THR A 52 8.18 1.05 -3.01
C THR A 52 9.42 0.73 -3.84
N ASP A 53 10.07 -0.41 -3.60
CA ASP A 53 11.20 -0.89 -4.42
C ASP A 53 10.77 -1.11 -5.89
N LYS A 54 9.60 -1.74 -6.12
CA LYS A 54 9.08 -1.99 -7.48
C LYS A 54 8.75 -0.71 -8.24
N PHE A 55 8.19 0.29 -7.55
CA PHE A 55 7.82 1.57 -8.15
C PHE A 55 8.96 2.60 -8.11
N ASN A 56 10.16 2.22 -7.65
CA ASN A 56 11.33 3.09 -7.51
C ASN A 56 11.02 4.37 -6.69
N LEU A 57 10.30 4.20 -5.58
CA LEU A 57 9.89 5.26 -4.66
C LEU A 57 10.60 5.11 -3.32
N GLU A 58 10.75 6.23 -2.61
CA GLU A 58 11.28 6.22 -1.24
C GLU A 58 10.35 5.47 -0.29
N GLU A 59 10.95 4.77 0.69
CA GLU A 59 10.19 4.05 1.72
C GLU A 59 9.29 5.03 2.48
N PHE A 60 8.00 4.67 2.60
CA PHE A 60 7.04 5.50 3.32
C PHE A 60 7.22 5.37 4.82
N SER A 61 7.13 6.50 5.53
CA SER A 61 7.04 6.50 7.00
C SER A 61 5.73 5.86 7.46
N ASP A 62 5.72 5.35 8.69
CA ASP A 62 4.53 4.71 9.26
C ASP A 62 3.30 5.63 9.23
N GLU A 63 3.50 6.90 9.55
CA GLU A 63 2.47 7.93 9.55
C GLU A 63 1.91 8.15 8.14
N LYS A 64 2.79 8.21 7.13
CA LYS A 64 2.40 8.37 5.74
C LYS A 64 1.64 7.13 5.24
N ILE A 65 2.06 5.93 5.62
CA ILE A 65 1.32 4.71 5.28
C ILE A 65 -0.08 4.73 5.91
N ALA A 66 -0.16 5.03 7.20
CA ALA A 66 -1.42 5.10 7.92
C ALA A 66 -2.38 6.13 7.30
N GLU A 67 -1.91 7.36 7.06
CA GLU A 67 -2.72 8.43 6.48
C GLU A 67 -3.24 8.07 5.07
N ASN A 68 -2.39 7.49 4.22
CA ASN A 68 -2.83 7.14 2.86
C ASN A 68 -3.72 5.89 2.83
N LEU A 69 -3.53 4.94 3.76
CA LEU A 69 -4.46 3.82 3.94
C LEU A 69 -5.83 4.31 4.42
N GLU A 70 -5.86 5.27 5.34
CA GLU A 70 -7.11 5.89 5.81
C GLU A 70 -7.86 6.59 4.66
N LYS A 71 -7.14 7.33 3.81
CA LYS A 71 -7.70 7.95 2.60
C LYS A 71 -8.25 6.94 1.59
N LEU A 72 -7.68 5.73 1.55
CA LEU A 72 -8.17 4.63 0.73
C LEU A 72 -9.38 3.90 1.32
N GLY A 73 -9.83 4.30 2.51
CA GLY A 73 -10.98 3.70 3.20
C GLY A 73 -10.62 2.58 4.17
N ALA A 74 -9.33 2.39 4.50
CA ALA A 74 -8.95 1.51 5.60
C ALA A 74 -9.21 2.21 6.95
N LYS A 75 -9.57 1.43 7.97
CA LYS A 75 -9.69 1.93 9.33
C LYS A 75 -8.33 1.83 10.02
N ILE A 76 -7.80 2.96 10.45
CA ILE A 76 -6.55 3.04 11.22
C ILE A 76 -6.89 3.26 12.70
N VAL A 77 -6.22 2.53 13.58
CA VAL A 77 -6.27 2.75 15.03
C VAL A 77 -4.84 2.97 15.52
N LYS A 78 -4.55 4.16 16.03
CA LYS A 78 -3.27 4.47 16.67
C LYS A 78 -3.27 3.89 18.09
N VAL A 79 -2.27 3.06 18.39
CA VAL A 79 -2.05 2.53 19.74
C VAL A 79 -0.94 3.31 20.44
N PRO A 80 -0.85 3.29 21.78
CA PRO A 80 0.24 3.98 22.47
C PRO A 80 1.63 3.41 22.10
N ASN A 81 2.64 4.28 21.97
CA ASN A 81 3.99 3.90 21.51
C ASN A 81 4.71 2.90 22.42
N TYR A 82 4.32 2.77 23.70
CA TYR A 82 4.88 1.75 24.59
C TYR A 82 4.35 0.33 24.30
N VAL A 83 3.31 0.19 23.48
CA VAL A 83 2.71 -1.09 23.10
C VAL A 83 3.37 -1.67 21.84
N ALA A 84 3.80 -0.81 20.91
CA ALA A 84 4.40 -1.24 19.66
C ALA A 84 5.35 -0.18 19.09
N LYS A 85 6.46 -0.65 18.49
CA LYS A 85 7.42 0.19 17.76
C LYS A 85 6.77 0.95 16.60
N HIS A 86 5.78 0.31 15.95
CA HIS A 86 4.97 0.87 14.88
C HIS A 86 3.51 0.97 15.38
N PRO A 87 3.11 2.12 15.96
CA PRO A 87 1.91 2.26 16.80
C PRO A 87 0.61 2.36 16.00
N PHE A 88 0.46 1.58 14.93
CA PHE A 88 -0.72 1.62 14.07
C PHE A 88 -1.26 0.22 13.83
N ARG A 89 -2.58 0.09 14.03
CA ARG A 89 -3.35 -1.07 13.61
C ARG A 89 -4.21 -0.69 12.42
N VAL A 90 -4.18 -1.52 11.40
CA VAL A 90 -4.85 -1.32 10.12
C VAL A 90 -5.93 -2.37 9.97
N THR A 91 -7.15 -1.96 9.68
CA THR A 91 -8.24 -2.84 9.27
C THR A 91 -8.66 -2.45 7.87
N VAL A 92 -8.55 -3.37 6.93
CA VAL A 92 -8.91 -3.15 5.52
C VAL A 92 -10.31 -3.72 5.27
N SER A 93 -11.15 -2.93 4.59
CA SER A 93 -12.49 -3.37 4.17
C SER A 93 -12.40 -4.44 3.07
N ASP A 94 -13.45 -5.25 2.94
CA ASP A 94 -13.51 -6.29 1.89
C ASP A 94 -13.39 -5.67 0.49
N ASP A 95 -14.04 -4.53 0.25
CA ASP A 95 -13.97 -3.79 -1.03
C ASP A 95 -12.52 -3.38 -1.38
N LEU A 96 -11.80 -2.80 -0.42
CA LEU A 96 -10.40 -2.39 -0.64
C LEU A 96 -9.49 -3.60 -0.81
N ALA A 97 -9.75 -4.70 -0.09
CA ALA A 97 -9.01 -5.95 -0.25
C ALA A 97 -9.21 -6.54 -1.65
N GLU A 98 -10.44 -6.60 -2.16
CA GLU A 98 -10.74 -7.07 -3.52
C GLU A 98 -10.10 -6.18 -4.57
N ARG A 99 -10.20 -4.85 -4.42
CA ARG A 99 -9.60 -3.88 -5.34
C ARG A 99 -8.08 -4.02 -5.41
N ALA A 100 -7.43 -4.19 -4.26
CA ALA A 100 -5.98 -4.43 -4.18
C ALA A 100 -5.56 -5.76 -4.84
N ASN A 101 -6.32 -6.83 -4.60
CA ASN A 101 -6.05 -8.13 -5.20
C ASN A 101 -6.19 -8.09 -6.73
N LYS A 102 -7.24 -7.45 -7.23
CA LYS A 102 -7.43 -7.24 -8.68
C LYS A 102 -6.27 -6.47 -9.28
N PHE A 103 -5.89 -5.33 -8.67
CA PHE A 103 -4.79 -4.50 -9.12
C PHE A 103 -3.45 -5.26 -9.17
N TYR A 104 -3.14 -6.03 -8.13
CA TYR A 104 -1.91 -6.82 -8.08
C TYR A 104 -1.87 -7.91 -9.17
N ARG A 105 -2.98 -8.62 -9.39
CA ARG A 105 -3.08 -9.61 -10.46
C ARG A 105 -2.95 -8.99 -11.85
N GLU A 106 -3.50 -7.79 -12.04
CA GLU A 106 -3.34 -7.03 -13.29
C GLU A 106 -1.88 -6.58 -13.48
N SER A 107 -1.23 -6.09 -12.43
CA SER A 107 0.19 -5.74 -12.47
C SER A 107 1.07 -6.94 -12.84
N LEU A 108 0.84 -8.12 -12.24
CA LEU A 108 1.59 -9.34 -12.58
C LEU A 108 1.40 -9.76 -14.05
N LYS A 109 0.17 -9.66 -14.58
CA LYS A 109 -0.09 -9.96 -15.99
C LYS A 109 0.60 -8.98 -16.92
N ASN A 110 0.74 -7.72 -16.51
CA ASN A 110 1.39 -6.70 -17.32
C ASN A 110 2.91 -6.93 -17.37
N ASP A 111 3.54 -7.24 -16.22
CA ASP A 111 4.96 -7.64 -16.17
C ASP A 111 5.26 -8.84 -17.08
N GLN A 112 4.39 -9.85 -17.10
CA GLN A 112 4.59 -11.01 -17.98
C GLN A 112 4.44 -10.70 -19.48
N ARG A 113 3.61 -9.72 -19.83
CA ARG A 113 3.45 -9.26 -21.22
C ARG A 113 4.64 -8.45 -21.70
N GLU A 114 5.27 -7.66 -20.84
CA GLU A 114 6.49 -6.93 -21.17
C GLU A 114 7.67 -7.89 -21.38
N ASN A 115 7.81 -8.92 -20.53
CA ASN A 115 8.84 -9.95 -20.70
C ASN A 115 8.63 -10.89 -21.90
N SER A 116 7.40 -11.03 -22.41
CA SER A 116 7.11 -11.88 -23.58
C SER A 116 7.31 -11.17 -24.93
N LYS A 117 7.65 -9.87 -24.91
CA LYS A 117 7.92 -9.07 -26.11
C LYS A 117 9.42 -8.89 -26.40
N VAL A 118 10.29 -9.56 -25.64
CA VAL A 118 11.75 -9.56 -25.83
C VAL A 118 12.16 -10.84 -26.55
#